data_AF-A0A4P6V4W1-F1
#
_entry.id   AF-A0A4P6V4W1-F1
#
_cell.length_a   1.000
_cell.length_b   1.000
_cell.length_c   1.000
_cell.angle_alpha   90.00
_cell.angle_beta   90.00
_cell.angle_gamma   90.00
#
_symmetry.space_group_name_H-M   'P 1'
#
loop_
_entity.id
_entity.type
_entity.pdbx_description
1 polymer ?
#
loop_
_entity_poly.entity_id
_entity_poly.type
_entity_poly.pdbx_seq_one_letter_code
_entity_poly.pdbx_strand_id
1 'polypeptide(L)'
;MNDTPEKKVIRDTDEEAIRLAKTLIATARHGALATLPADAGGFPAASRVQLSTDCDGTPVVLVSALSAHLGAMVDEPRTALLVGEPGKGDPLAHPRITLTTLAEPIGRGTDTHARIRRRHLARHPKAELYVDFGDFAFFRLTIRSASLNGGFGKAYNLTADDLAPSGDVEGVAALEHGAVAHMNADHAEAIALYAERLGRQKPGGWQLLTLDSEGMDLGDGDRRTRIFYPKPLADAAQLRTVLKQMADTARAMGDSDR
;
A
#
# COMPACT_ATOMS: atom_id res chain seq x y z
N MET A 1 -37.82 -18.23 -26.35
CA MET A 1 -37.02 -18.01 -25.13
C MET A 1 -35.60 -17.72 -25.59
N ASN A 2 -35.22 -16.45 -25.67
CA ASN A 2 -33.85 -16.07 -25.98
C ASN A 2 -33.10 -16.00 -24.64
N ASP A 3 -32.42 -17.08 -24.30
CA ASP A 3 -31.45 -17.10 -23.20
C ASP A 3 -30.26 -16.22 -23.63
N THR A 4 -30.30 -14.95 -23.25
CA THR A 4 -29.12 -14.10 -23.31
C THR A 4 -28.26 -14.51 -22.12
N PRO A 5 -27.02 -15.02 -22.31
CA PRO A 5 -26.19 -15.42 -21.19
C PRO A 5 -26.08 -14.26 -20.20
N GLU A 6 -26.39 -14.51 -18.93
CA GLU A 6 -26.30 -13.51 -17.86
C GLU A 6 -24.92 -12.85 -17.91
N LYS A 7 -24.88 -11.53 -18.15
CA LYS A 7 -23.63 -10.78 -18.09
C LYS A 7 -23.12 -10.83 -16.66
N LYS A 8 -22.05 -11.60 -16.44
CA LYS A 8 -21.32 -11.64 -15.18
C LYS A 8 -20.79 -10.24 -14.87
N VAL A 9 -21.42 -9.56 -13.90
CA VAL A 9 -21.09 -8.17 -13.52
C VAL A 9 -19.74 -8.10 -12.80
N ILE A 10 -19.41 -9.16 -12.04
CA ILE A 10 -18.13 -9.33 -11.35
C ILE A 10 -17.24 -10.23 -12.20
N ARG A 11 -16.07 -9.73 -12.58
CA ARG A 11 -15.07 -10.48 -13.34
C ARG A 11 -14.34 -11.47 -12.44
N ASP A 12 -13.78 -12.50 -13.05
CA ASP A 12 -12.83 -13.37 -12.36
C ASP A 12 -11.57 -12.59 -12.01
N THR A 13 -11.04 -12.82 -10.82
CA THR A 13 -9.84 -12.17 -10.31
C THR A 13 -8.62 -12.75 -11.02
N ASP A 14 -7.91 -11.90 -11.75
CA ASP A 14 -6.70 -12.22 -12.49
C ASP A 14 -5.47 -11.51 -11.91
N GLU A 15 -4.28 -11.82 -12.44
CA GLU A 15 -3.02 -11.23 -11.97
C GLU A 15 -2.97 -9.70 -12.15
N GLU A 16 -3.65 -9.15 -13.17
CA GLU A 16 -3.72 -7.71 -13.40
C GLU A 16 -4.56 -7.03 -12.32
N ALA A 17 -5.71 -7.61 -11.96
CA ALA A 17 -6.57 -7.14 -10.88
C ALA A 17 -5.84 -7.19 -9.53
N ILE A 18 -5.15 -8.29 -9.22
CA ILE A 18 -4.34 -8.44 -8.01
C ILE A 18 -3.25 -7.37 -7.96
N ARG A 19 -2.51 -7.19 -9.07
CA ARG A 19 -1.44 -6.18 -9.15
C ARG A 19 -1.98 -4.76 -8.98
N LEU A 20 -3.13 -4.45 -9.57
CA LEU A 20 -3.80 -3.16 -9.40
C LEU A 20 -4.23 -2.94 -7.96
N ALA A 21 -4.83 -3.95 -7.32
CA ALA A 21 -5.23 -3.89 -5.92
C ALA A 21 -4.02 -3.62 -4.99
N LYS A 22 -2.94 -4.40 -5.13
CA LYS A 22 -1.71 -4.21 -4.35
C LYS A 22 -1.07 -2.84 -4.60
N THR A 23 -1.14 -2.33 -5.83
CA THR A 23 -0.67 -0.97 -6.16
C THR A 23 -1.48 0.10 -5.43
N LEU A 24 -2.81 0.01 -5.46
CA LEU A 24 -3.68 0.97 -4.76
C LEU A 24 -3.41 0.99 -3.26
N ILE A 25 -3.24 -0.19 -2.64
CA ILE A 25 -2.94 -0.31 -1.21
C ILE A 25 -1.57 0.29 -0.88
N ALA A 26 -0.52 -0.09 -1.60
CA ALA A 26 0.85 0.33 -1.31
C ALA A 26 1.11 1.83 -1.54
N THR A 27 0.41 2.42 -2.52
CA THR A 27 0.57 3.84 -2.88
C THR A 27 -0.38 4.77 -2.12
N ALA A 28 -1.38 4.23 -1.41
CA ALA A 28 -2.31 5.03 -0.63
C ALA A 28 -1.59 5.75 0.53
N ARG A 29 -1.70 7.09 0.53
CA ARG A 29 -1.23 7.94 1.65
C ARG A 29 -2.29 8.14 2.70
N HIS A 30 -3.54 8.04 2.32
CA HIS A 30 -4.71 8.14 3.18
C HIS A 30 -5.86 7.32 2.62
N GLY A 31 -6.89 7.11 3.43
CA GLY A 31 -8.13 6.47 3.01
C GLY A 31 -9.30 6.91 3.87
N ALA A 32 -10.50 6.48 3.47
CA ALA A 32 -11.69 6.61 4.29
C ALA A 32 -11.90 5.31 5.08
N LEU A 33 -11.69 5.38 6.39
CA LEU A 33 -11.93 4.29 7.33
C LEU A 33 -13.38 4.36 7.83
N ALA A 34 -14.11 3.28 7.64
CA ALA A 34 -15.42 3.06 8.24
C ALA A 34 -15.30 2.19 9.49
N THR A 35 -15.95 2.63 10.57
CA THR A 35 -16.02 1.94 11.88
C THR A 35 -17.47 1.85 12.35
N LEU A 36 -17.73 1.07 13.40
CA LEU A 36 -19.07 0.88 14.00
C LEU A 36 -19.07 1.34 15.47
N PRO A 37 -19.30 2.64 15.76
CA PRO A 37 -19.40 3.11 17.13
C PRO A 37 -20.61 2.50 17.86
N ALA A 38 -20.43 2.08 19.10
CA ALA A 38 -21.48 1.43 19.90
C ALA A 38 -22.67 2.39 20.21
N ASP A 39 -22.38 3.67 20.37
CA ASP A 39 -23.35 4.73 20.68
C ASP A 39 -24.05 5.30 19.43
N ALA A 40 -23.65 4.87 18.23
CA ALA A 40 -24.21 5.35 16.98
C ALA A 40 -25.49 4.60 16.54
N GLY A 41 -26.09 3.77 17.40
CA GLY A 41 -27.35 3.07 17.08
C GLY A 41 -27.27 2.16 15.85
N GLY A 42 -26.09 1.59 15.57
CA GLY A 42 -25.83 0.75 14.40
C GLY A 42 -25.46 1.50 13.11
N PHE A 43 -25.39 2.83 13.13
CA PHE A 43 -24.91 3.61 11.98
C PHE A 43 -23.37 3.56 11.90
N PRO A 44 -22.79 3.39 10.70
CA PRO A 44 -21.34 3.45 10.53
C PRO A 44 -20.84 4.89 10.64
N ALA A 45 -19.64 5.05 11.20
CA ALA A 45 -18.88 6.30 11.14
C ALA A 45 -17.81 6.20 10.06
N ALA A 46 -17.55 7.30 9.35
CA ALA A 46 -16.48 7.39 8.35
C ALA A 46 -15.51 8.51 8.73
N SER A 47 -14.21 8.23 8.68
CA SER A 47 -13.16 9.21 8.96
C SER A 47 -11.98 9.05 8.01
N ARG A 48 -11.27 10.15 7.75
CA ARG A 48 -10.02 10.10 6.98
C ARG A 48 -8.88 9.67 7.91
N VAL A 49 -8.09 8.72 7.46
CA VAL A 49 -6.91 8.20 8.17
C VAL A 49 -5.67 8.30 7.30
N GLN A 50 -4.51 8.54 7.91
CA GLN A 50 -3.21 8.38 7.25
C GLN A 50 -2.88 6.89 7.14
N LEU A 51 -2.32 6.49 6.00
CA LEU A 51 -2.02 5.09 5.70
C LEU A 51 -0.55 4.86 5.40
N SER A 52 -0.04 3.77 5.94
CA SER A 52 1.20 3.11 5.54
C SER A 52 0.92 1.61 5.35
N THR A 53 1.93 0.83 4.94
CA THR A 53 1.84 -0.63 4.89
C THR A 53 2.99 -1.27 5.66
N ASP A 54 2.76 -2.45 6.25
CA ASP A 54 3.85 -3.32 6.71
C ASP A 54 4.53 -4.04 5.50
N CYS A 55 5.55 -4.84 5.76
CA CYS A 55 6.28 -5.62 4.76
C CYS A 55 5.43 -6.71 4.08
N ASP A 56 4.33 -7.12 4.71
CA ASP A 56 3.35 -8.07 4.16
C ASP A 56 2.25 -7.38 3.32
N GLY A 57 2.32 -6.06 3.16
CA GLY A 57 1.30 -5.27 2.46
C GLY A 57 0.08 -4.91 3.31
N THR A 58 0.00 -5.33 4.57
CA THR A 58 -1.10 -4.99 5.49
C THR A 58 -1.16 -3.47 5.68
N PRO A 59 -2.33 -2.82 5.44
CA PRO A 59 -2.51 -1.41 5.75
C PRO A 59 -2.39 -1.14 7.25
N VAL A 60 -1.72 -0.05 7.59
CA VAL A 60 -1.50 0.40 8.96
C VAL A 60 -1.90 1.86 9.09
N VAL A 61 -2.65 2.15 10.15
CA VAL A 61 -3.06 3.51 10.53
C VAL A 61 -2.38 3.93 11.84
N LEU A 62 -2.11 5.22 11.98
CA LEU A 62 -1.66 5.85 13.21
C LEU A 62 -2.82 6.66 13.78
N VAL A 63 -3.23 6.34 15.01
CA VAL A 63 -4.50 6.76 15.60
C VAL A 63 -4.24 7.50 16.91
N SER A 64 -4.82 8.70 17.07
CA SER A 64 -4.82 9.42 18.35
C SER A 64 -5.92 8.89 19.26
N ALA A 65 -5.68 8.89 20.57
CA ALA A 65 -6.67 8.56 21.58
C ALA A 65 -7.83 9.56 21.66
N LEU A 66 -7.68 10.72 21.04
CA LEU A 66 -8.73 11.73 20.92
C LEU A 66 -9.67 11.46 19.73
N SER A 67 -9.36 10.49 18.87
CA SER A 67 -10.20 10.21 17.70
C SER A 67 -11.40 9.34 18.05
N ALA A 68 -12.55 9.67 17.48
CA ALA A 68 -13.77 8.87 17.64
C ALA A 68 -13.61 7.44 17.11
N HIS A 69 -12.78 7.24 16.09
CA HIS A 69 -12.55 5.91 15.52
C HIS A 69 -11.68 5.00 16.41
N LEU A 70 -10.94 5.52 17.41
CA LEU A 70 -10.21 4.64 18.33
C LEU A 70 -11.18 3.80 19.16
N GLY A 71 -12.09 4.45 19.89
CA GLY A 71 -13.06 3.75 20.75
C GLY A 71 -13.89 2.75 19.94
N ALA A 72 -14.35 3.17 18.76
CA ALA A 72 -15.09 2.30 17.86
C ALA A 72 -14.31 1.05 17.44
N MET A 73 -13.02 1.16 17.10
CA MET A 73 -12.20 0.01 16.72
C MET A 73 -11.83 -0.91 17.88
N VAL A 74 -11.72 -0.37 19.10
CA VAL A 74 -11.43 -1.16 20.31
C VAL A 74 -12.65 -2.01 20.70
N ASP A 75 -13.84 -1.42 20.64
CA ASP A 75 -15.08 -2.12 20.99
C ASP A 75 -15.54 -3.08 19.88
N GLU A 76 -15.37 -2.67 18.62
CA GLU A 76 -15.75 -3.44 17.43
C GLU A 76 -14.64 -3.37 16.37
N PRO A 77 -13.77 -4.40 16.25
CA PRO A 77 -12.61 -4.34 15.37
C PRO A 77 -12.95 -4.46 13.89
N ARG A 78 -14.19 -4.80 13.51
CA ARG A 78 -14.59 -4.87 12.10
C ARG A 78 -14.65 -3.48 11.48
N THR A 79 -13.83 -3.29 10.46
CA THR A 79 -13.67 -2.01 9.76
C THR A 79 -13.76 -2.22 8.25
N ALA A 80 -13.98 -1.13 7.52
CA ALA A 80 -13.76 -1.11 6.09
C ALA A 80 -12.87 0.07 5.70
N LEU A 81 -11.99 -0.11 4.72
CA LEU A 81 -11.08 0.93 4.25
C LEU A 81 -11.24 1.13 2.75
N LEU A 82 -11.66 2.33 2.34
CA LEU A 82 -11.68 2.74 0.94
C LEU A 82 -10.41 3.52 0.61
N VAL A 83 -9.70 3.07 -0.44
CA VAL A 83 -8.57 3.78 -1.05
C VAL A 83 -8.70 3.82 -2.58
N GLY A 84 -8.01 4.78 -3.18
CA GLY A 84 -8.08 5.09 -4.60
C GLY A 84 -8.60 6.51 -4.80
N GLU A 85 -7.81 7.32 -5.49
CA GLU A 85 -8.10 8.74 -5.67
C GLU A 85 -8.59 9.02 -7.09
N PRO A 86 -9.62 9.86 -7.26
CA PRO A 86 -10.04 10.28 -8.58
C PRO A 86 -9.03 11.23 -9.21
N GLY A 87 -8.73 11.04 -10.48
CA GLY A 87 -8.07 12.03 -11.32
C GLY A 87 -9.07 13.00 -11.97
N LYS A 88 -8.64 13.65 -13.06
CA LYS A 88 -9.52 14.49 -13.89
C LYS A 88 -10.64 13.65 -14.52
N GLY A 89 -11.84 14.21 -14.63
CA GLY A 89 -12.99 13.58 -15.28
C GLY A 89 -13.97 12.95 -14.30
N ASP A 90 -14.70 11.92 -14.74
CA ASP A 90 -15.66 11.19 -13.91
C ASP A 90 -14.91 10.43 -12.79
N PRO A 91 -15.21 10.65 -11.51
CA PRO A 91 -14.56 9.94 -10.40
C PRO A 91 -14.74 8.42 -10.47
N LEU A 92 -15.83 7.91 -11.05
CA LEU A 92 -16.12 6.48 -11.19
C LEU A 92 -15.34 5.81 -12.33
N ALA A 93 -14.61 6.57 -13.14
CA ALA A 93 -13.68 6.03 -14.13
C ALA A 93 -12.36 5.57 -13.51
N HIS A 94 -12.01 6.06 -12.31
CA HIS A 94 -10.72 5.81 -11.68
C HIS A 94 -10.72 4.57 -10.79
N PRO A 95 -9.61 3.81 -10.72
CA PRO A 95 -9.52 2.65 -9.84
C PRO A 95 -9.68 2.98 -8.36
N ARG A 96 -10.41 2.13 -7.64
CA ARG A 96 -10.60 2.18 -6.18
C ARG A 96 -10.85 0.80 -5.62
N ILE A 97 -10.50 0.61 -4.36
CA ILE A 97 -10.64 -0.65 -3.65
C ILE A 97 -11.19 -0.41 -2.25
N THR A 98 -12.21 -1.18 -1.87
CA THR A 98 -12.71 -1.23 -0.50
C THR A 98 -12.23 -2.53 0.14
N LEU A 99 -11.45 -2.42 1.21
CA LEU A 99 -11.00 -3.54 2.02
C LEU A 99 -12.00 -3.78 3.16
N THR A 100 -12.32 -5.03 3.42
CA THR A 100 -12.95 -5.45 4.68
C THR A 100 -11.84 -5.91 5.62
N THR A 101 -11.71 -5.28 6.78
CA THR A 101 -10.54 -5.43 7.65
C THR A 101 -10.92 -5.68 9.11
N LEU A 102 -10.00 -6.28 9.86
CA LEU A 102 -10.02 -6.25 11.33
C LEU A 102 -8.91 -5.33 11.83
N ALA A 103 -9.26 -4.39 12.71
CA ALA A 103 -8.31 -3.51 13.35
C ALA A 103 -7.70 -4.19 14.58
N GLU A 104 -6.37 -4.26 14.63
CA GLU A 104 -5.63 -4.86 15.74
C GLU A 104 -4.51 -3.89 16.18
N PRO A 105 -4.41 -3.57 17.49
CA PRO A 105 -3.38 -2.66 17.98
C PRO A 105 -2.00 -3.29 17.87
N ILE A 106 -1.01 -2.48 17.49
CA ILE A 106 0.40 -2.88 17.48
C ILE A 106 1.05 -2.40 18.79
N GLY A 107 1.52 -3.36 19.60
CA GLY A 107 2.13 -3.09 20.90
C GLY A 107 3.40 -2.24 20.80
N ARG A 108 3.45 -1.13 21.55
CA ARG A 108 4.63 -0.27 21.67
C ARG A 108 5.84 -1.05 22.21
N GLY A 109 7.04 -0.65 21.79
CA GLY A 109 8.30 -1.26 22.25
C GLY A 109 8.63 -2.63 21.63
N THR A 110 7.82 -3.12 20.69
CA THR A 110 8.10 -4.35 19.93
C THR A 110 8.90 -4.07 18.66
N ASP A 111 9.58 -5.10 18.13
CA ASP A 111 10.28 -5.00 16.84
C ASP A 111 9.33 -4.66 15.69
N THR A 112 8.10 -5.21 15.72
CA THR A 112 7.03 -4.86 14.79
C THR A 112 6.70 -3.38 14.87
N HIS A 113 6.50 -2.83 16.07
CA HIS A 113 6.25 -1.40 16.23
C HIS A 113 7.40 -0.54 15.69
N ALA A 114 8.65 -0.91 15.99
CA ALA A 114 9.81 -0.18 15.49
C ALA A 114 9.87 -0.19 13.95
N ARG A 115 9.61 -1.34 13.32
CA ARG A 115 9.53 -1.47 11.85
C ARG A 115 8.41 -0.62 11.26
N ILE A 116 7.20 -0.74 11.79
CA ILE A 116 6.02 0.03 11.35
C ILE A 116 6.26 1.53 11.47
N ARG A 117 6.80 2.00 12.61
CA ARG A 117 7.13 3.41 12.82
C ARG A 117 8.06 3.93 11.73
N ARG A 118 9.14 3.20 11.41
CA ARG A 118 10.07 3.60 10.33
C ARG A 118 9.36 3.68 8.97
N ARG A 119 8.59 2.64 8.60
CA ARG A 119 7.87 2.59 7.32
C ARG A 119 6.79 3.68 7.21
N HIS A 120 6.17 4.03 8.33
CA HIS A 120 5.21 5.13 8.41
C HIS A 120 5.88 6.48 8.22
N LEU A 121 6.99 6.75 8.91
CA LEU A 121 7.73 8.01 8.78
C LEU A 121 8.37 8.19 7.40
N ALA A 122 8.81 7.11 6.75
CA ALA A 122 9.27 7.16 5.37
C ALA A 122 8.16 7.68 4.42
N ARG A 123 6.90 7.35 4.69
CA ARG A 123 5.75 7.83 3.89
C ARG A 123 5.22 9.18 4.33
N HIS A 124 5.29 9.47 5.63
CA HIS A 124 4.72 10.64 6.31
C HIS A 124 5.76 11.31 7.22
N PRO A 125 6.78 12.01 6.68
CA PRO A 125 7.83 12.61 7.51
C PRO A 125 7.29 13.59 8.56
N LYS A 126 6.20 14.30 8.25
CA LYS A 126 5.53 15.23 9.19
C LYS A 126 4.95 14.54 10.42
N ALA A 127 4.75 13.21 10.39
CA ALA A 127 4.25 12.45 11.53
C ALA A 127 5.29 12.33 12.66
N GLU A 128 6.58 12.63 12.41
CA GLU A 128 7.62 12.66 13.43
C GLU A 128 7.26 13.58 14.61
N LEU A 129 6.46 14.62 14.35
CA LEU A 129 6.00 15.57 15.36
C LEU A 129 5.04 14.97 16.40
N TYR A 130 4.39 13.84 16.13
CA TYR A 130 3.34 13.27 16.99
C TYR A 130 3.35 11.74 17.13
N VAL A 131 4.07 11.00 16.28
CA VAL A 131 4.06 9.52 16.27
C VAL A 131 4.44 8.90 17.62
N ASP A 132 5.32 9.56 18.37
CA ASP A 132 5.81 9.07 19.66
C ASP A 132 5.03 9.61 20.87
N PHE A 133 3.99 10.43 20.64
CA PHE A 133 3.13 10.86 21.73
C PHE A 133 2.39 9.67 22.35
N GLY A 134 2.30 9.65 23.68
CA GLY A 134 1.75 8.50 24.43
C GLY A 134 0.28 8.21 24.13
N ASP A 135 -0.45 9.18 23.59
CA ASP A 135 -1.84 9.08 23.17
C ASP A 135 -2.00 8.64 21.71
N PHE A 136 -0.93 8.35 20.97
CA PHE A 136 -1.03 7.76 19.64
C PHE A 136 -0.78 6.24 19.68
N ALA A 137 -1.37 5.49 18.75
CA ALA A 137 -1.14 4.06 18.61
C ALA A 137 -1.25 3.63 17.14
N PHE A 138 -0.41 2.67 16.75
CA PHE A 138 -0.54 2.03 15.45
C PHE A 138 -1.56 0.90 15.51
N PHE A 139 -2.40 0.80 14.47
CA PHE A 139 -3.29 -0.34 14.26
C PHE A 139 -3.02 -0.96 12.90
N ARG A 140 -2.86 -2.28 12.87
CA ARG A 140 -2.87 -3.04 11.62
C ARG A 140 -4.32 -3.31 11.22
N LEU A 141 -4.60 -3.22 9.93
CA LEU A 141 -5.92 -3.51 9.36
C LEU A 141 -5.82 -4.82 8.59
N THR A 142 -5.94 -5.94 9.30
CA THR A 142 -5.83 -7.29 8.75
C THR A 142 -6.94 -7.53 7.71
N ILE A 143 -6.55 -7.70 6.44
CA ILE A 143 -7.48 -7.83 5.31
C ILE A 143 -8.22 -9.17 5.38
N ARG A 144 -9.54 -9.14 5.22
CA ARG A 144 -10.41 -10.32 5.11
C ARG A 144 -10.89 -10.55 3.68
N SER A 145 -11.18 -9.47 2.98
CA SER A 145 -11.58 -9.48 1.57
C SER A 145 -11.46 -8.08 0.98
N ALA A 146 -11.58 -7.98 -0.33
CA ALA A 146 -11.56 -6.71 -1.03
C ALA A 146 -12.55 -6.69 -2.19
N SER A 147 -13.14 -5.52 -2.40
CA SER A 147 -13.91 -5.21 -3.61
C SER A 147 -13.14 -4.18 -4.42
N LEU A 148 -12.61 -4.60 -5.56
CA LEU A 148 -11.87 -3.74 -6.48
C LEU A 148 -12.78 -3.29 -7.60
N ASN A 149 -12.77 -2.00 -7.87
CA ASN A 149 -13.29 -1.45 -9.10
C ASN A 149 -12.14 -0.76 -9.86
N GLY A 150 -11.71 -1.36 -10.97
CA GLY A 150 -10.64 -0.87 -11.84
C GLY A 150 -11.09 0.17 -12.87
N GLY A 151 -12.25 0.79 -12.69
CA GLY A 151 -12.93 1.65 -13.66
C GLY A 151 -14.16 0.98 -14.29
N PHE A 152 -14.74 1.62 -15.30
CA PHE A 152 -16.01 1.16 -15.89
C PHE A 152 -15.96 -0.31 -16.34
N GLY A 153 -16.94 -1.08 -15.85
CA GLY A 153 -17.12 -2.49 -16.19
C GLY A 153 -16.02 -3.43 -15.68
N LYS A 154 -15.12 -2.99 -14.81
CA LYS A 154 -14.00 -3.76 -14.23
C LYS A 154 -14.17 -3.93 -12.72
N ALA A 155 -15.11 -4.78 -12.30
CA ALA A 155 -15.35 -5.08 -10.88
C ALA A 155 -14.84 -6.49 -10.54
N TYR A 156 -14.16 -6.62 -9.40
CA TYR A 156 -13.54 -7.86 -8.94
C TYR A 156 -13.76 -8.02 -7.43
N ASN A 157 -13.89 -9.28 -6.99
CA ASN A 157 -13.87 -9.64 -5.57
C ASN A 157 -12.58 -10.40 -5.29
N LEU A 158 -11.77 -9.89 -4.37
CA LEU A 158 -10.50 -10.50 -3.98
C LEU A 158 -10.63 -11.06 -2.56
N THR A 159 -9.99 -12.20 -2.35
CA THR A 159 -9.81 -12.84 -1.05
C THR A 159 -8.59 -12.26 -0.33
N ALA A 160 -8.40 -12.63 0.94
CA ALA A 160 -7.16 -12.33 1.64
C ALA A 160 -5.95 -13.01 0.98
N ASP A 161 -6.11 -14.23 0.46
CA ASP A 161 -5.03 -14.99 -0.18
C ASP A 161 -4.58 -14.36 -1.50
N ASP A 162 -5.51 -13.80 -2.28
CA ASP A 162 -5.19 -13.03 -3.50
C ASP A 162 -4.28 -11.82 -3.18
N LEU A 163 -4.41 -11.26 -1.98
CA LEU A 163 -3.66 -10.09 -1.53
C LEU A 163 -2.45 -10.45 -0.64
N ALA A 164 -2.27 -11.72 -0.30
CA ALA A 164 -1.16 -12.17 0.52
C ALA A 164 0.18 -11.87 -0.18
N PRO A 165 1.22 -11.49 0.58
CA PRO A 165 2.54 -11.28 0.00
C PRO A 165 3.11 -12.61 -0.50
N SER A 166 4.02 -12.53 -1.47
CA SER A 166 4.73 -13.68 -2.02
C SER A 166 6.24 -13.52 -1.85
N GLY A 167 6.97 -14.62 -1.72
CA GLY A 167 8.43 -14.61 -1.54
C GLY A 167 8.87 -14.55 -0.07
N ASP A 168 10.13 -14.18 0.16
CA ASP A 168 10.79 -14.09 1.46
C ASP A 168 10.45 -12.77 2.18
N VAL A 169 9.25 -12.71 2.74
CA VAL A 169 8.74 -11.51 3.43
C VAL A 169 9.61 -11.16 4.64
N GLU A 170 9.95 -12.14 5.47
CA GLU A 170 10.70 -11.92 6.71
C GLU A 170 12.15 -11.54 6.45
N GLY A 171 12.83 -12.22 5.52
CA GLY A 171 14.20 -11.90 5.16
C GLY A 171 14.33 -10.51 4.55
N VAL A 172 13.40 -10.13 3.67
CA VAL A 172 13.39 -8.77 3.09
C VAL A 172 13.07 -7.72 4.15
N ALA A 173 12.13 -7.98 5.06
CA ALA A 173 11.82 -7.10 6.18
C ALA A 173 13.04 -6.86 7.10
N ALA A 174 13.89 -7.88 7.30
CA ALA A 174 15.09 -7.78 8.12
C ALA A 174 16.16 -6.86 7.52
N LEU A 175 16.34 -6.87 6.19
CA LEU A 175 17.34 -6.03 5.52
C LEU A 175 16.83 -4.67 5.05
N GLU A 176 15.51 -4.46 5.03
CA GLU A 176 14.87 -3.30 4.38
C GLU A 176 15.49 -1.99 4.83
N HIS A 177 15.62 -1.78 6.14
CA HIS A 177 16.04 -0.50 6.69
C HIS A 177 17.41 -0.07 6.16
N GLY A 178 18.39 -0.99 6.15
CA GLY A 178 19.72 -0.73 5.62
C GLY A 178 19.71 -0.53 4.10
N ALA A 179 18.94 -1.34 3.37
CA ALA A 179 18.84 -1.23 1.92
C ALA A 179 18.21 0.11 1.49
N VAL A 180 17.12 0.54 2.12
CA VAL A 180 16.47 1.83 1.86
C VAL A 180 17.41 2.99 2.16
N ALA A 181 18.11 2.96 3.30
CA ALA A 181 19.07 4.01 3.67
C ALA A 181 20.22 4.11 2.65
N HIS A 182 20.83 2.97 2.28
CA HIS A 182 21.91 2.93 1.29
C HIS A 182 21.49 3.41 -0.09
N MET A 183 20.32 2.98 -0.58
CA MET A 183 19.80 3.40 -1.88
C MET A 183 19.57 4.91 -1.94
N ASN A 184 18.98 5.51 -0.89
CA ASN A 184 18.75 6.95 -0.87
C ASN A 184 20.04 7.77 -0.70
N ALA A 185 21.06 7.23 -0.02
CA ALA A 185 22.34 7.91 0.17
C ALA A 185 23.19 7.90 -1.11
N ASP A 186 23.26 6.75 -1.78
CA ASP A 186 24.30 6.50 -2.79
C ASP A 186 23.75 6.31 -4.21
N HIS A 187 22.43 6.11 -4.39
CA HIS A 187 21.84 5.66 -5.67
C HIS A 187 20.65 6.51 -6.13
N ALA A 188 20.67 7.83 -5.88
CA ALA A 188 19.61 8.75 -6.27
C ALA A 188 19.28 8.69 -7.79
N GLU A 189 20.29 8.56 -8.65
CA GLU A 189 20.08 8.41 -10.10
C GLU A 189 19.32 7.13 -10.46
N ALA A 190 19.61 6.01 -9.79
CA ALA A 190 18.90 4.76 -10.02
C ALA A 190 17.44 4.85 -9.56
N ILE A 191 17.19 5.51 -8.42
CA ILE A 191 15.83 5.75 -7.90
C ILE A 191 15.01 6.59 -8.89
N ALA A 192 15.57 7.70 -9.38
CA ALA A 192 14.92 8.53 -10.39
C ALA A 192 14.61 7.72 -11.66
N LEU A 193 15.58 6.92 -12.12
CA LEU A 193 15.41 6.06 -13.29
C LEU A 193 14.28 5.03 -13.10
N TYR A 194 14.18 4.39 -11.94
CA TYR A 194 13.07 3.46 -11.63
C TYR A 194 11.72 4.18 -11.70
N ALA A 195 11.58 5.34 -11.06
CA ALA A 195 10.33 6.08 -11.04
C ALA A 195 9.91 6.55 -12.44
N GLU A 196 10.84 7.13 -13.19
CA GLU A 196 10.56 7.73 -14.50
C GLU A 196 10.31 6.69 -15.58
N ARG A 197 11.12 5.63 -15.64
CA ARG A 197 11.05 4.64 -16.73
C ARG A 197 10.12 3.50 -16.39
N LEU A 198 10.35 2.82 -15.25
CA LEU A 198 9.53 1.67 -14.86
C LEU A 198 8.19 2.10 -14.28
N GLY A 199 8.19 3.18 -13.49
CA GLY A 199 6.98 3.76 -12.89
C GLY A 199 6.21 4.71 -13.80
N ARG A 200 6.77 5.02 -14.98
CA ARG A 200 6.23 5.98 -15.96
C ARG A 200 5.86 7.33 -15.36
N GLN A 201 6.62 7.76 -14.36
CA GLN A 201 6.40 9.01 -13.68
C GLN A 201 7.13 10.17 -14.36
N LYS A 202 6.70 11.40 -14.07
CA LYS A 202 7.46 12.58 -14.47
C LYS A 202 8.75 12.69 -13.64
N PRO A 203 9.79 13.36 -14.17
CA PRO A 203 10.98 13.69 -13.39
C PRO A 203 10.65 14.41 -12.07
N GLY A 204 11.48 14.18 -11.06
CA GLY A 204 11.24 14.67 -9.71
C GLY A 204 12.27 14.23 -8.67
N GLY A 205 12.07 14.68 -7.44
CA GLY A 205 12.92 14.35 -6.28
C GLY A 205 12.57 12.99 -5.69
N TRP A 206 12.61 11.93 -6.50
CA TRP A 206 12.17 10.60 -6.09
C TRP A 206 13.08 10.00 -5.02
N GLN A 207 12.44 9.43 -4.00
CA GLN A 207 13.09 8.70 -2.92
C GLN A 207 12.52 7.28 -2.83
N LEU A 208 13.36 6.33 -2.45
CA LEU A 208 12.91 4.99 -2.09
C LEU A 208 12.31 5.04 -0.68
N LEU A 209 11.03 4.77 -0.54
CA LEU A 209 10.34 4.84 0.75
C LEU A 209 10.45 3.52 1.51
N THR A 210 10.12 2.42 0.82
CA THR A 210 10.14 1.06 1.38
C THR A 210 10.36 0.00 0.31
N LEU A 211 10.77 -1.17 0.77
CA LEU A 211 10.90 -2.41 0.01
C LEU A 211 10.06 -3.50 0.67
N ASP A 212 9.60 -4.44 -0.14
CA ASP A 212 9.06 -5.72 0.31
C ASP A 212 9.52 -6.82 -0.66
N SER A 213 9.06 -8.05 -0.45
CA SER A 213 9.46 -9.18 -1.28
C SER A 213 8.93 -9.12 -2.71
N GLU A 214 7.95 -8.26 -3.02
CA GLU A 214 7.35 -8.15 -4.35
C GLU A 214 7.79 -6.90 -5.12
N GLY A 215 8.31 -5.88 -4.43
CA GLY A 215 8.74 -4.65 -5.08
C GLY A 215 9.24 -3.54 -4.17
N MET A 216 9.20 -2.33 -4.72
CA MET A 216 9.63 -1.09 -4.08
C MET A 216 8.57 0.01 -4.24
N ASP A 217 8.42 0.83 -3.21
CA ASP A 217 7.55 2.01 -3.25
C ASP A 217 8.40 3.28 -3.25
N LEU A 218 8.18 4.13 -4.25
CA LEU A 218 8.89 5.38 -4.45
C LEU A 218 7.97 6.57 -4.21
N GLY A 219 8.53 7.69 -3.72
CA GLY A 219 7.79 8.92 -3.47
C GLY A 219 8.53 10.18 -3.88
N ASP A 220 7.76 11.18 -4.33
CA ASP A 220 8.22 12.55 -4.54
C ASP A 220 7.10 13.51 -4.11
N GLY A 221 7.31 14.19 -2.97
CA GLY A 221 6.27 14.95 -2.29
C GLY A 221 5.04 14.08 -2.00
N ASP A 222 3.93 14.36 -2.68
CA ASP A 222 2.67 13.62 -2.57
C ASP A 222 2.51 12.52 -3.62
N ARG A 223 3.37 12.50 -4.65
CA ARG A 223 3.35 11.47 -5.70
C ARG A 223 3.88 10.15 -5.16
N ARG A 224 3.24 9.05 -5.53
CA ARG A 224 3.65 7.69 -5.16
C ARG A 224 3.61 6.80 -6.40
N THR A 225 4.56 5.89 -6.49
CA THR A 225 4.53 4.81 -7.49
C THR A 225 5.08 3.54 -6.86
N ARG A 226 4.46 2.40 -7.21
CA ARG A 226 4.95 1.08 -6.83
C ARG A 226 5.56 0.42 -8.05
N ILE A 227 6.80 -0.04 -7.90
CA ILE A 227 7.50 -0.81 -8.93
C ILE A 227 7.65 -2.24 -8.43
N PHE A 228 6.99 -3.17 -9.12
CA PHE A 228 7.15 -4.59 -8.82
C PHE A 228 8.46 -5.12 -9.42
N TYR A 229 9.07 -6.07 -8.72
CA TYR A 229 10.14 -6.88 -9.28
C TYR A 229 9.59 -7.76 -10.42
N PRO A 230 10.44 -8.23 -11.35
CA PRO A 230 10.04 -9.18 -12.37
C PRO A 230 9.43 -10.47 -11.79
N LYS A 231 9.91 -10.88 -10.61
CA LYS A 231 9.36 -11.95 -9.79
C LYS A 231 9.54 -11.59 -8.31
N PRO A 232 8.64 -12.03 -7.41
CA PRO A 232 8.88 -11.92 -5.98
C PRO A 232 10.23 -12.54 -5.58
N LEU A 233 10.92 -11.92 -4.64
CA LEU A 233 12.21 -12.39 -4.14
C LEU A 233 11.97 -13.67 -3.33
N ALA A 234 12.51 -14.79 -3.79
CA ALA A 234 12.45 -16.05 -3.04
C ALA A 234 13.46 -16.08 -1.87
N ASP A 235 14.47 -15.20 -1.92
CA ASP A 235 15.50 -15.03 -0.90
C ASP A 235 15.92 -13.55 -0.91
N ALA A 236 15.92 -12.92 0.27
CA ALA A 236 16.31 -11.52 0.45
C ALA A 236 17.72 -11.18 -0.09
N ALA A 237 18.65 -12.15 -0.13
CA ALA A 237 19.98 -11.98 -0.70
C ALA A 237 19.96 -11.61 -2.20
N GLN A 238 18.86 -11.90 -2.91
CA GLN A 238 18.69 -11.58 -4.32
C GLN A 238 18.43 -10.08 -4.58
N LEU A 239 18.04 -9.32 -3.55
CA LEU A 239 17.58 -7.93 -3.70
C LEU A 239 18.56 -7.08 -4.52
N ARG A 240 19.85 -7.09 -4.15
CA ARG A 240 20.88 -6.27 -4.82
C ARG A 240 20.98 -6.59 -6.31
N THR A 241 20.97 -7.88 -6.64
CA THR A 241 21.06 -8.35 -8.03
C THR A 241 19.83 -7.92 -8.83
N VAL A 242 18.63 -8.05 -8.26
CA VAL A 242 17.38 -7.64 -8.90
C VAL A 242 17.32 -6.14 -9.13
N LEU A 243 17.69 -5.31 -8.13
CA LEU A 243 17.73 -3.86 -8.30
C LEU A 243 18.71 -3.43 -9.40
N LYS A 244 19.88 -4.06 -9.48
CA LYS A 244 20.84 -3.82 -10.58
C LYS A 244 20.24 -4.15 -11.94
N GLN A 245 19.65 -5.33 -12.10
CA GLN A 245 19.01 -5.75 -13.36
C GLN A 245 17.87 -4.82 -13.78
N MET A 246 17.08 -4.33 -12.81
CA MET A 246 16.03 -3.35 -13.08
C MET A 246 16.61 -2.01 -13.54
N ALA A 247 17.77 -1.59 -13.00
CA ALA A 247 18.41 -0.35 -13.43
C ALA A 247 18.92 -0.49 -14.86
N ASP A 248 19.53 -1.62 -15.19
CA ASP A 248 20.01 -1.90 -16.55
C ASP A 248 18.84 -1.96 -17.55
N THR A 249 17.73 -2.60 -17.19
CA THR A 249 16.49 -2.59 -17.98
C THR A 249 15.98 -1.17 -18.20
N ALA A 250 15.92 -0.36 -17.14
CA ALA A 250 15.40 1.00 -17.22
C ALA A 250 16.29 1.93 -18.06
N ARG A 251 17.62 1.72 -18.08
CA ARG A 251 18.55 2.44 -18.97
C ARG A 251 18.28 2.09 -20.43
N ALA A 252 18.12 0.80 -20.74
CA ALA A 252 17.88 0.33 -22.10
C ALA A 252 16.57 0.87 -22.72
N MET A 253 15.53 1.12 -21.91
CA MET A 253 14.28 1.74 -22.38
C MET A 253 14.48 3.18 -22.90
N GLY A 254 15.49 3.89 -22.40
CA GLY A 254 15.82 5.26 -22.82
C GLY A 254 16.51 5.33 -24.19
N ASP A 255 17.11 4.23 -24.64
CA ASP A 255 17.81 4.14 -25.93
C ASP A 255 16.85 3.75 -27.08
N SER A 256 15.68 3.18 -26.77
CA SER A 256 14.65 2.79 -27.76
C SER A 256 13.65 3.90 -28.11
N ASP A 257 13.59 4.98 -27.32
CA ASP A 257 12.72 6.15 -27.55
C ASP A 257 13.48 7.33 -28.20
N ARG A 258 14.71 7.11 -28.69
CA ARG A 258 15.53 8.09 -29.43
C ARG A 258 15.61 7.78 -30.92
#